data_AF-A0A938DJX2-F1
#
_entry.id   AF-A0A938DJX2-F1
#
_cell.length_a   1.000
_cell.length_b   1.000
_cell.length_c   1.000
_cell.angle_alpha   90.00
_cell.angle_beta   90.00
_cell.angle_gamma   90.00
#
_symmetry.space_group_name_H-M   'P 1'
#
loop_
_entity.id
_entity.type
_entity.pdbx_description
1 polymer ?
#
loop_
_entity_poly.entity_id
_entity_poly.type
_entity_poly.pdbx_seq_one_letter_code
_entity_poly.pdbx_strand_id
1 'polypeptide(L)'
;MGPIRPGFDPDERASLRGWLDFHRRLLVDQADGLTDDQARRRHPPSALSIMGLIRHLAEGERWWFRIAFAGEAVESQWSTPEDPDRCFNPTSNDTLAQAIGAYRAEWAVADEIVATSRDLDQLSTGSPPELGGLQFPLRWVLTHMIEETARHNGHADLIREAIDGRVARA
;
A
#
# COMPACT_ATOMS: atom_id res chain seq x y z
N MET A 1 -19.66 -6.88 1.44
CA MET A 1 -19.38 -7.20 2.86
C MET A 1 -17.92 -6.84 3.04
N GLY A 2 -17.59 -5.91 3.94
CA GLY A 2 -16.21 -5.39 4.07
C GLY A 2 -15.23 -6.45 4.59
N PRO A 3 -13.92 -6.15 4.62
CA PRO A 3 -12.94 -7.10 5.11
C PRO A 3 -13.21 -7.39 6.60
N ILE A 4 -13.02 -8.65 6.99
CA ILE A 4 -13.16 -9.07 8.39
C ILE A 4 -11.86 -8.68 9.10
N ARG A 5 -11.98 -8.00 10.25
CA ARG A 5 -10.82 -7.69 11.10
C ARG A 5 -10.08 -8.97 11.50
N PRO A 6 -8.75 -8.92 11.68
CA PRO A 6 -8.01 -10.08 12.14
C PRO A 6 -8.51 -10.53 13.52
N GLY A 7 -8.43 -11.84 13.77
CA GLY A 7 -8.70 -12.41 15.09
C GLY A 7 -7.62 -12.05 16.11
N PHE A 8 -7.82 -12.45 17.36
CA PHE A 8 -6.85 -12.24 18.45
C PHE A 8 -5.75 -13.32 18.43
N ASP A 9 -4.94 -13.34 17.38
CA ASP A 9 -3.85 -14.32 17.24
C ASP A 9 -2.69 -13.99 18.21
N PRO A 10 -2.29 -14.89 19.12
CA PRO A 10 -1.18 -14.64 20.03
C PRO A 10 0.20 -14.60 19.33
N ASP A 11 0.31 -15.09 18.09
CA ASP A 11 1.53 -14.98 17.29
C ASP A 11 1.66 -13.56 16.70
N GLU A 12 2.77 -12.88 17.02
CA GLU A 12 3.01 -11.49 16.61
C GLU A 12 3.04 -11.35 15.08
N ARG A 13 3.66 -12.30 14.38
CA ARG A 13 3.78 -12.26 12.91
C ARG A 13 2.41 -12.45 12.27
N ALA A 14 1.62 -13.41 12.73
CA ALA A 14 0.26 -13.63 12.27
C ALA A 14 -0.63 -12.39 12.51
N SER A 15 -0.50 -11.77 13.69
CA SER A 15 -1.20 -10.52 14.04
C SER A 15 -0.85 -9.36 13.09
N LEU A 16 0.45 -9.09 12.88
CA LEU A 16 0.89 -8.01 11.99
C LEU A 16 0.42 -8.24 10.56
N ARG A 17 0.57 -9.46 10.03
CA ARG A 17 0.09 -9.82 8.69
C ARG A 17 -1.42 -9.66 8.56
N GLY A 18 -2.18 -10.12 9.56
CA GLY A 18 -3.64 -10.00 9.57
C GLY A 18 -4.11 -8.55 9.53
N TRP A 19 -3.46 -7.64 10.27
CA TRP A 19 -3.77 -6.21 10.23
C TRP A 19 -3.41 -5.57 8.88
N LEU A 20 -2.24 -5.89 8.33
CA LEU A 20 -1.83 -5.38 7.03
C LEU A 20 -2.80 -5.83 5.92
N ASP A 21 -3.15 -7.12 5.90
CA ASP A 21 -4.12 -7.69 4.94
C ASP A 21 -5.51 -7.06 5.06
N PHE A 22 -5.96 -6.79 6.29
CA PHE A 22 -7.22 -6.07 6.52
C PHE A 22 -7.19 -4.68 5.86
N HIS A 23 -6.13 -3.90 6.10
CA HIS A 23 -6.01 -2.55 5.55
C HIS A 23 -5.82 -2.52 4.03
N ARG A 24 -5.05 -3.46 3.46
CA ARG A 24 -4.91 -3.63 2.01
C ARG A 24 -6.26 -3.87 1.35
N ARG A 25 -7.05 -4.80 1.90
CA ARG A 25 -8.39 -5.13 1.38
C ARG A 25 -9.36 -3.97 1.54
N LEU A 26 -9.31 -3.26 2.66
CA LEU A 26 -10.18 -2.11 2.92
C LEU A 26 -10.02 -1.04 1.84
N LEU A 27 -8.77 -0.75 1.43
CA LEU A 27 -8.49 0.20 0.35
C LEU A 27 -9.04 -0.28 -1.00
N VAL A 28 -8.86 -1.56 -1.32
CA VAL A 28 -9.39 -2.12 -2.58
C VAL A 28 -10.92 -2.08 -2.58
N ASP A 29 -11.56 -2.35 -1.45
CA ASP A 29 -13.01 -2.23 -1.31
C ASP A 29 -13.50 -0.77 -1.47
N GLN A 30 -12.68 0.23 -1.09
CA GLN A 30 -12.98 1.64 -1.39
C GLN A 30 -13.04 1.97 -2.87
N ALA A 31 -12.46 1.14 -3.72
CA ALA A 31 -12.51 1.31 -5.17
C ALA A 31 -13.74 0.62 -5.81
N ASP A 32 -14.47 -0.21 -5.06
CA ASP A 32 -15.53 -1.05 -5.62
C ASP A 32 -16.67 -0.21 -6.24
N GLY A 33 -17.02 -0.54 -7.47
CA GLY A 33 -18.06 0.14 -8.25
C GLY A 33 -17.72 1.56 -8.73
N LEU A 34 -16.50 2.06 -8.54
CA LEU A 34 -16.06 3.32 -9.14
C LEU A 34 -15.72 3.13 -10.62
N THR A 35 -16.04 4.13 -11.45
CA THR A 35 -15.45 4.24 -12.79
C THR A 35 -14.01 4.74 -12.70
N ASP A 36 -13.25 4.55 -13.78
CA ASP A 36 -11.90 5.10 -13.91
C ASP A 36 -11.86 6.63 -13.69
N ASP A 37 -12.84 7.37 -14.23
CA ASP A 37 -12.93 8.82 -14.04
C ASP A 37 -13.21 9.21 -12.59
N GLN A 38 -14.10 8.48 -11.91
CA GLN A 38 -14.39 8.71 -10.49
C GLN A 38 -13.16 8.41 -9.63
N ALA A 39 -12.45 7.32 -9.91
CA ALA A 39 -11.26 6.94 -9.14
C ALA A 39 -10.08 7.90 -9.35
N ARG A 40 -10.00 8.58 -10.50
CA ARG A 40 -9.02 9.66 -10.76
C ARG A 40 -9.43 11.02 -10.21
N ARG A 41 -10.69 11.19 -9.79
CA ARG A 41 -11.19 12.47 -9.30
C ARG A 41 -10.44 12.86 -8.03
N ARG A 42 -9.80 14.03 -8.07
CA ARG A 42 -9.14 14.63 -6.90
C ARG A 42 -10.16 15.13 -5.88
N HIS A 43 -9.75 15.22 -4.62
CA HIS A 43 -10.55 15.79 -3.52
C HIS A 43 -9.98 17.12 -3.04
N PRO A 44 -10.40 18.28 -3.62
CA PRO A 44 -9.88 19.58 -3.26
C PRO A 44 -10.07 19.91 -1.77
N PRO A 45 -9.12 20.64 -1.14
CA PRO A 45 -7.91 21.22 -1.74
C PRO A 45 -6.75 20.22 -1.93
N SER A 46 -6.94 18.96 -1.51
CA SER A 46 -5.95 17.91 -1.70
C SER A 46 -5.85 17.46 -3.16
N ALA A 47 -4.66 17.01 -3.57
CA ALA A 47 -4.43 16.40 -4.87
C ALA A 47 -4.73 14.88 -4.88
N LEU A 48 -5.08 14.30 -3.73
CA LEU A 48 -5.32 12.86 -3.59
C LEU A 48 -6.58 12.39 -4.35
N SER A 49 -6.50 11.18 -4.87
CA SER A 49 -7.59 10.44 -5.53
C SER A 49 -7.51 8.96 -5.13
N ILE A 50 -8.60 8.20 -5.26
CA ILE A 50 -8.60 6.76 -4.91
C ILE A 50 -7.56 5.99 -5.74
N MET A 51 -7.49 6.25 -7.05
CA MET A 51 -6.51 5.60 -7.93
C MET A 51 -5.07 5.98 -7.56
N GLY A 52 -4.82 7.26 -7.22
CA GLY A 52 -3.52 7.71 -6.76
C GLY A 52 -3.08 7.03 -5.46
N LEU A 53 -3.99 6.88 -4.49
CA LEU A 53 -3.72 6.18 -3.23
C LEU A 53 -3.37 4.70 -3.44
N ILE A 54 -4.07 4.00 -4.34
CA ILE A 54 -3.78 2.60 -4.67
C ILE A 54 -2.39 2.46 -5.30
N ARG A 55 -2.03 3.36 -6.21
CA ARG A 55 -0.70 3.38 -6.85
C ARG A 55 0.41 3.65 -5.84
N HIS A 56 0.22 4.67 -5.00
CA HIS A 56 1.16 5.00 -3.92
C HIS A 56 1.43 3.79 -3.03
N LEU A 57 0.37 3.11 -2.56
CA LEU A 57 0.55 1.96 -1.68
C LEU A 57 1.13 0.74 -2.41
N ALA A 58 0.90 0.58 -3.71
CA ALA A 58 1.60 -0.43 -4.51
C ALA A 58 3.11 -0.15 -4.60
N GLU A 59 3.52 1.11 -4.79
CA GLU A 59 4.93 1.48 -4.72
C GLU A 59 5.50 1.37 -3.31
N GLY A 60 4.72 1.70 -2.28
CA GLY A 60 5.11 1.53 -0.88
C GLY A 60 5.46 0.08 -0.57
N GLU A 61 4.59 -0.87 -0.95
CA GLU A 61 4.84 -2.31 -0.82
C GLU A 61 6.13 -2.73 -1.55
N ARG A 62 6.24 -2.33 -2.83
CA ARG A 62 7.40 -2.64 -3.67
C ARG A 62 8.70 -2.11 -3.07
N TRP A 63 8.70 -0.85 -2.66
CA TRP A 63 9.88 -0.18 -2.13
C TRP A 63 10.28 -0.77 -0.77
N TRP A 64 9.34 -0.87 0.18
CA TRP A 64 9.67 -1.31 1.53
C TRP A 64 10.01 -2.79 1.62
N PHE A 65 9.28 -3.67 0.95
CA PHE A 65 9.55 -5.11 1.04
C PHE A 65 10.66 -5.56 0.08
N ARG A 66 10.64 -5.13 -1.18
CA ARG A 66 11.58 -5.66 -2.18
C ARG A 66 12.90 -4.93 -2.18
N ILE A 67 12.86 -3.60 -2.29
CA ILE A 67 14.07 -2.78 -2.41
C ILE A 67 14.73 -2.62 -1.05
N ALA A 68 13.99 -2.08 -0.08
CA ALA A 68 14.54 -1.67 1.21
C ALA A 68 14.80 -2.88 2.10
N PHE A 69 13.86 -3.83 2.22
CA PHE A 69 14.03 -5.02 3.05
C PHE A 69 14.83 -6.13 2.36
N ALA A 70 14.39 -6.61 1.19
CA ALA A 70 15.02 -7.74 0.50
C ALA A 70 16.23 -7.38 -0.37
N GLY A 71 16.51 -6.09 -0.59
CA GLY A 71 17.66 -5.63 -1.39
C GLY A 71 17.56 -5.96 -2.87
N GLU A 72 16.35 -6.18 -3.40
CA GLU A 72 16.12 -6.46 -4.81
C GLU A 72 16.41 -5.23 -5.68
N ALA A 73 17.08 -5.44 -6.82
CA ALA A 73 17.33 -4.40 -7.81
C ALA A 73 16.13 -4.26 -8.76
N VAL A 74 15.06 -3.63 -8.27
CA VAL A 74 13.84 -3.37 -9.04
C VAL A 74 13.50 -1.88 -9.06
N GLU A 75 13.06 -1.36 -10.20
CA GLU A 75 12.69 0.05 -10.36
C GLU A 75 11.29 0.33 -9.82
N SER A 76 11.01 1.57 -9.40
CA SER A 76 9.65 2.03 -9.10
C SER A 76 8.72 1.87 -10.31
N GLN A 77 7.42 1.71 -10.05
CA GLN A 77 6.47 1.36 -11.12
C GLN A 77 5.94 2.59 -11.87
N TRP A 78 5.71 3.69 -11.15
CA TRP A 78 5.23 4.95 -11.71
C TRP A 78 6.20 6.10 -11.43
N SER A 79 6.68 6.23 -10.20
CA SER A 79 7.53 7.34 -9.77
C SER A 79 8.92 7.29 -10.39
N THR A 80 9.44 8.45 -10.73
CA THR A 80 10.77 8.63 -11.34
C THR A 80 11.60 9.60 -10.49
N PRO A 81 12.92 9.68 -10.69
CA PRO A 81 13.75 10.67 -10.01
C PRO A 81 13.27 12.12 -10.24
N GLU A 82 12.68 12.41 -11.39
CA GLU A 82 12.17 13.74 -11.77
C GLU A 82 10.76 14.02 -11.25
N ASP A 83 9.97 12.97 -10.98
CA ASP A 83 8.61 13.05 -10.46
C ASP A 83 8.37 11.93 -9.42
N PRO A 84 8.82 12.11 -8.18
CA PRO A 84 8.73 11.08 -7.14
C PRO A 84 7.29 10.83 -6.66
N ASP A 85 6.37 11.75 -6.96
CA ASP A 85 4.96 11.66 -6.59
C ASP A 85 4.08 11.26 -7.79
N ARG A 86 4.68 10.75 -8.89
CA ARG A 86 3.95 10.39 -10.11
C ARG A 86 2.86 9.35 -9.86
N CYS A 87 3.03 8.48 -8.86
CA CYS A 87 2.00 7.54 -8.43
C CYS A 87 0.67 8.22 -8.05
N PHE A 88 0.70 9.45 -7.52
CA PHE A 88 -0.49 10.24 -7.18
C PHE A 88 -1.13 10.97 -8.37
N ASN A 89 -0.52 10.92 -9.56
CA ASN A 89 -0.91 11.69 -10.74
C ASN A 89 -1.39 10.78 -11.89
N PRO A 90 -2.49 10.00 -11.72
CA PRO A 90 -3.02 9.18 -12.80
C PRO A 90 -3.56 10.04 -13.94
N THR A 91 -3.36 9.55 -15.16
CA THR A 91 -3.74 10.17 -16.44
C THR A 91 -4.98 9.50 -17.04
N SER A 92 -5.50 10.01 -18.15
CA SER A 92 -6.63 9.38 -18.86
C SER A 92 -6.32 7.98 -19.42
N ASN A 93 -5.04 7.61 -19.54
CA ASN A 93 -4.62 6.29 -20.02
C ASN A 93 -4.59 5.23 -18.91
N ASP A 94 -4.78 5.65 -17.66
CA ASP A 94 -4.60 4.82 -16.48
C ASP A 94 -5.93 4.25 -15.99
N THR A 95 -6.03 2.94 -15.86
CA THR A 95 -7.25 2.28 -15.39
C THR A 95 -7.16 1.86 -13.93
N LEU A 96 -8.32 1.82 -13.26
CA LEU A 96 -8.44 1.36 -11.89
C LEU A 96 -8.08 -0.13 -11.78
N ALA A 97 -8.46 -0.92 -12.78
CA ALA A 97 -8.13 -2.34 -12.84
C ALA A 97 -6.61 -2.58 -12.86
N GLN A 98 -5.85 -1.78 -13.63
CA GLN A 98 -4.38 -1.86 -13.64
C GLN A 98 -3.78 -1.48 -12.29
N ALA A 99 -4.27 -0.41 -11.65
CA ALA A 99 -3.78 0.03 -10.34
C ALA A 99 -4.02 -1.05 -9.26
N ILE A 100 -5.23 -1.62 -9.20
CA ILE A 100 -5.55 -2.71 -8.25
C ILE A 100 -4.74 -3.97 -8.56
N GLY A 101 -4.58 -4.31 -9.85
CA GLY A 101 -3.77 -5.46 -10.26
C GLY A 101 -2.31 -5.34 -9.83
N ALA A 102 -1.71 -4.16 -10.01
CA ALA A 102 -0.37 -3.86 -9.54
C ALA A 102 -0.25 -3.95 -8.01
N TYR A 103 -1.21 -3.36 -7.28
CA TYR A 103 -1.20 -3.41 -5.82
C TYR A 103 -1.29 -4.85 -5.28
N ARG A 104 -2.17 -5.68 -5.86
CA ARG A 104 -2.29 -7.09 -5.49
C ARG A 104 -1.04 -7.90 -5.82
N ALA A 105 -0.35 -7.56 -6.92
CA ALA A 105 0.90 -8.21 -7.29
C ALA A 105 2.01 -7.90 -6.27
N GLU A 106 2.15 -6.64 -5.86
CA GLU A 106 3.17 -6.26 -4.85
C GLU A 106 2.82 -6.75 -3.45
N TRP A 107 1.53 -6.80 -3.07
CA TRP A 107 1.07 -7.54 -1.89
C TRP A 107 1.60 -8.98 -1.96
N ALA A 108 1.31 -9.74 -3.03
CA ALA A 108 1.67 -11.15 -3.09
C ALA A 108 3.19 -11.38 -2.91
N VAL A 109 4.02 -10.49 -3.46
CA VAL A 109 5.47 -10.53 -3.27
C VAL A 109 5.87 -10.20 -1.83
N ALA A 110 5.28 -9.17 -1.23
CA ALA A 110 5.50 -8.84 0.17
C ALA A 110 5.13 -10.01 1.11
N ASP A 111 4.02 -10.69 0.83
CA ASP A 111 3.60 -11.88 1.58
C ASP A 111 4.60 -13.03 1.48
N GLU A 112 5.16 -13.27 0.30
CA GLU A 112 6.21 -14.27 0.11
C GLU A 112 7.47 -13.91 0.92
N ILE A 113 7.94 -12.67 0.83
CA ILE A 113 9.10 -12.17 1.58
C ILE A 113 8.90 -12.36 3.09
N VAL A 114 7.72 -12.01 3.61
CA VAL A 114 7.39 -12.18 5.04
C VAL A 114 7.36 -13.66 5.42
N ALA A 115 6.79 -14.52 4.57
CA ALA A 115 6.68 -15.96 4.83
C ALA A 115 8.05 -16.67 4.81
N THR A 116 8.96 -16.26 3.93
CA THR A 116 10.31 -16.84 3.82
C THR A 116 11.31 -16.24 4.80
N SER A 117 10.96 -15.14 5.47
CA SER A 117 11.83 -14.51 6.46
C SER A 117 11.94 -15.36 7.74
N ARG A 118 13.15 -15.45 8.29
CA ARG A 118 13.50 -16.25 9.46
C ARG A 118 12.64 -15.91 10.69
N ASP A 119 12.61 -14.64 11.07
CA ASP A 119 11.84 -14.10 12.20
C ASP A 119 11.54 -12.61 11.96
N LEU A 120 10.81 -11.98 12.90
CA LEU A 120 10.49 -10.55 12.83
C LEU A 120 11.70 -9.64 13.07
N ASP A 121 12.77 -10.17 13.64
CA ASP A 121 14.01 -9.44 13.93
C ASP A 121 15.05 -9.59 12.81
N GLN A 122 14.73 -10.34 11.74
CA GLN A 122 15.56 -10.42 10.55
C GLN A 122 15.77 -9.01 10.00
N LEU A 123 17.04 -8.62 9.87
CA LEU A 123 17.43 -7.33 9.33
C LEU A 123 17.33 -7.32 7.81
N SER A 124 17.03 -6.15 7.27
CA SER A 124 17.06 -5.88 5.84
C SER A 124 18.43 -6.20 5.23
N THR A 125 18.42 -6.79 4.04
CA THR A 125 19.60 -6.91 3.18
C THR A 125 19.76 -5.67 2.30
N GLY A 126 18.68 -4.94 2.03
CA GLY A 126 18.73 -3.62 1.44
C GLY A 126 19.25 -2.58 2.45
N SER A 127 19.95 -1.58 1.91
CA SER A 127 20.52 -0.45 2.66
C SER A 127 20.41 0.85 1.85
N PRO A 128 19.18 1.33 1.57
CA PRO A 128 18.97 2.50 0.74
C PRO A 128 19.66 3.75 1.35
N PRO A 129 20.40 4.55 0.56
CA PRO A 129 21.06 5.77 1.03
C PRO A 129 20.10 6.77 1.68
N GLU A 130 18.85 6.81 1.23
CA GLU A 130 17.78 7.68 1.73
C GLU A 130 17.43 7.38 3.20
N LEU A 131 17.69 6.16 3.66
CA LEU A 131 17.57 5.75 5.06
C LEU A 131 18.92 5.77 5.81
N GLY A 132 19.91 6.46 5.28
CA GLY A 132 21.26 6.54 5.84
C GLY A 132 22.06 5.24 5.71
N GLY A 133 21.65 4.31 4.84
CA GLY A 133 22.29 3.01 4.68
C GLY A 133 22.14 2.08 5.89
N LEU A 134 21.19 2.36 6.79
CA LEU A 134 20.94 1.57 7.99
C LEU A 134 20.14 0.31 7.64
N GLN A 135 20.41 -0.78 8.38
CA GLN A 135 19.58 -1.98 8.36
C GLN A 135 18.46 -1.88 9.39
N PHE A 136 17.30 -2.44 9.08
CA PHE A 136 16.11 -2.40 9.95
C PHE A 136 15.39 -3.75 9.95
N PRO A 137 14.70 -4.12 11.05
CA PRO A 137 14.07 -5.43 11.18
C PRO A 137 12.76 -5.51 10.39
N LEU A 138 12.36 -6.72 9.99
CA LEU A 138 11.07 -6.98 9.33
C LEU A 138 9.87 -6.45 10.13
N ARG A 139 9.94 -6.53 11.47
CA ARG A 139 8.93 -5.95 12.37
C ARG A 139 8.67 -4.49 12.05
N TRP A 140 9.73 -3.72 11.79
CA TRP A 140 9.62 -2.28 11.52
C TRP A 140 8.90 -2.04 10.20
N VAL A 141 9.25 -2.80 9.15
CA VAL A 141 8.63 -2.70 7.83
C VAL A 141 7.14 -3.03 7.89
N LEU A 142 6.77 -4.14 8.51
CA LEU A 142 5.37 -4.53 8.68
C LEU A 142 4.58 -3.46 9.45
N THR A 143 5.14 -2.95 10.55
CA THR A 143 4.49 -1.90 11.35
C THR A 143 4.30 -0.62 10.56
N HIS A 144 5.32 -0.19 9.81
CA HIS A 144 5.23 1.01 8.99
C HIS A 144 4.21 0.86 7.86
N MET A 145 4.17 -0.29 7.17
CA MET A 145 3.18 -0.52 6.12
C MET A 145 1.75 -0.62 6.64
N ILE A 146 1.53 -1.13 7.85
CA ILE A 146 0.22 -1.06 8.52
C ILE A 146 -0.16 0.41 8.77
N GLU A 147 0.76 1.18 9.34
CA GLU A 147 0.57 2.61 9.66
C GLU A 147 0.22 3.42 8.42
N GLU A 148 1.02 3.30 7.37
CA GLU A 148 0.87 4.03 6.12
C GLU A 148 -0.44 3.65 5.41
N THR A 149 -0.75 2.36 5.32
CA THR A 149 -2.00 1.90 4.71
C THR A 149 -3.22 2.33 5.52
N ALA A 150 -3.17 2.29 6.85
CA ALA A 150 -4.26 2.74 7.72
C ALA A 150 -4.48 4.25 7.61
N ARG A 151 -3.42 5.06 7.58
CA ARG A 151 -3.49 6.51 7.34
C ARG A 151 -4.20 6.80 6.02
N HIS A 152 -3.80 6.12 4.94
CA HIS A 152 -4.39 6.35 3.62
C HIS A 152 -5.80 5.79 3.46
N ASN A 153 -6.18 4.76 4.21
CA ASN A 153 -7.59 4.34 4.30
C ASN A 153 -8.49 5.46 4.84
N GLY A 154 -8.04 6.22 5.85
CA GLY A 154 -8.78 7.38 6.34
C GLY A 154 -8.94 8.48 5.29
N HIS A 155 -7.93 8.71 4.45
CA HIS A 155 -8.08 9.61 3.30
C HIS A 155 -9.05 9.04 2.26
N ALA A 156 -8.99 7.74 1.98
CA ALA A 156 -9.86 7.08 1.01
C ALA A 156 -11.33 7.17 1.41
N ASP A 157 -11.66 7.06 2.71
CA ASP A 157 -13.03 7.23 3.21
C ASP A 157 -13.61 8.60 2.84
N LEU A 158 -12.89 9.69 3.11
CA LEU A 158 -13.35 11.05 2.79
C LEU A 158 -13.48 11.28 1.28
N ILE A 159 -12.56 10.72 0.49
CA ILE A 159 -12.61 10.83 -0.97
C ILE A 159 -13.82 10.06 -1.50
N ARG A 160 -14.07 8.84 -0.99
CA ARG A 160 -15.19 8.02 -1.42
C ARG A 160 -16.52 8.65 -1.06
N GLU A 161 -16.63 9.20 0.16
CA GLU A 161 -17.83 9.90 0.61
C GLU A 161 -18.15 11.10 -0.30
N ALA A 162 -17.12 11.85 -0.71
CA ALA A 162 -17.28 12.98 -1.62
C ALA A 162 -17.67 12.58 -3.06
N ILE A 163 -17.41 11.33 -3.47
CA ILE A 163 -17.75 10.82 -4.81
C ILE A 163 -19.21 10.37 -4.87
N ASP A 164 -19.64 9.51 -3.94
CA ASP A 164 -20.96 8.86 -3.99
C ASP A 164 -21.63 8.65 -2.62
N GLY A 165 -21.13 9.29 -1.56
CA GLY A 165 -21.68 9.21 -0.21
C GLY A 165 -21.41 7.89 0.51
N ARG A 166 -20.58 7.00 -0.04
CA ARG A 166 -20.18 5.76 0.62
C ARG A 166 -18.88 5.96 1.41
N VAL A 167 -18.70 5.13 2.43
CA VAL A 167 -17.45 4.99 3.18
C VAL A 167 -17.17 3.51 3.39
N ALA A 168 -15.92 3.16 3.71
CA ALA A 168 -15.61 1.78 4.06
C ALA A 168 -16.39 1.36 5.31
N ARG A 169 -16.83 0.11 5.35
CA ARG A 169 -17.31 -0.49 6.59
C ARG A 169 -16.14 -1.27 7.20
N ALA A 170 -15.51 -0.68 8.21
CA ALA A 170 -14.45 -1.27 9.02
C ALA A 170 -15.00 -2.00 10.26
#